data_AF-A0A6M4P8I3-F1
#
_entry.id   AF-A0A6M4P8I3-F1
#
_cell.length_a   1.000
_cell.length_b   1.000
_cell.length_c   1.000
_cell.angle_alpha   90.00
_cell.angle_beta   90.00
_cell.angle_gamma   90.00
#
_symmetry.space_group_name_H-M   'P 1'
#
loop_
_entity.id
_entity.type
_entity.pdbx_description
1 polymer ?
#
loop_
_entity_poly.entity_id
_entity_poly.type
_entity_poly.pdbx_seq_one_letter_code
_entity_poly.pdbx_strand_id
1 'polypeptide(L)'
;MASQFSSWDSYFWEPGGPVLRNLYGERDGAALAQREYSETNKQQAKIELGLTPIPRTYDAEHMRAIHRQLFGNVYEWAGEYRTVGIRKNLSEFSSPADVPRYLDDAARLVRGAQWSTMNRDQFAAKSAEVFAYVNQAHPFREGNGRTGKLFMQQVSELSPYRIDYSPAVSGVTPEIWNQASMLSGPDRGRYEPPPASLVPVFRAMTVERPPAPQASTPGASTELRRDRSPYRASFPRSATEATKPGNTAGPTNRAPKTPGRRPDVGRD
;
A
#
# COMPACT_ATOMS: atom_id res chain seq x y z
N MET A 1 5.15 16.49 -20.46
CA MET A 1 6.05 17.10 -19.47
C MET A 1 6.66 15.97 -18.66
N ALA A 2 7.99 15.91 -18.50
CA ALA A 2 8.58 14.96 -17.57
C ALA A 2 8.06 15.29 -16.17
N SER A 3 7.46 14.32 -15.49
CA SER A 3 7.10 14.49 -14.07
C SER A 3 8.36 14.92 -13.33
N GLN A 4 8.25 15.96 -12.49
CA GLN A 4 9.35 16.38 -11.61
C GLN A 4 9.87 15.22 -10.74
N PHE A 5 9.08 14.15 -10.61
CA PHE A 5 9.39 12.92 -9.91
C PHE A 5 9.95 11.84 -10.84
N SER A 6 11.11 12.06 -11.49
CA SER A 6 11.71 11.11 -12.44
C SER A 6 12.84 10.25 -11.86
N SER A 7 13.29 10.53 -10.65
CA SER A 7 14.42 9.85 -9.99
C SER A 7 14.14 9.56 -8.52
N TRP A 8 14.96 8.72 -7.88
CA TRP A 8 14.78 8.40 -6.47
C TRP A 8 14.83 9.67 -5.60
N ASP A 9 15.84 10.50 -5.83
CA ASP A 9 16.10 11.71 -5.06
C ASP A 9 15.06 12.80 -5.30
N SER A 10 14.40 12.80 -6.47
CA SER A 10 13.34 13.79 -6.77
C SER A 10 12.12 13.71 -5.85
N TYR A 11 11.92 12.59 -5.15
CA TYR A 11 10.87 12.45 -4.14
C TYR A 11 11.23 13.06 -2.78
N PHE A 12 12.47 13.49 -2.56
CA PHE A 12 12.97 13.99 -1.28
C PHE A 12 13.35 15.47 -1.36
N TRP A 13 13.31 16.14 -0.21
CA TRP A 13 13.70 17.55 -0.14
C TRP A 13 15.17 17.76 -0.54
N GLU A 14 16.03 16.90 -0.01
CA GLU A 14 17.47 16.86 -0.30
C GLU A 14 17.82 15.49 -0.92
N PRO A 15 18.75 15.41 -1.89
CA PRO A 15 19.24 14.14 -2.40
C PRO A 15 19.76 13.23 -1.29
N GLY A 16 19.32 11.96 -1.27
CA GLY A 16 19.63 11.02 -0.19
C GLY A 16 19.03 11.35 1.18
N GLY A 17 18.21 12.41 1.30
CA GLY A 17 17.56 12.81 2.53
C GLY A 17 16.45 11.83 2.98
N PRO A 18 16.03 11.87 4.26
CA PRO A 18 15.06 10.91 4.79
C PRO A 18 13.59 11.34 4.63
N VAL A 19 13.33 12.60 4.25
CA VAL A 19 11.97 13.19 4.26
C VAL A 19 11.47 13.44 2.85
N LEU A 20 10.31 12.86 2.53
CA LEU A 20 9.62 13.04 1.26
C LEU A 20 9.18 14.50 1.09
N ARG A 21 9.32 15.02 -0.14
CA ARG A 21 8.74 16.31 -0.53
C ARG A 21 7.25 16.26 -0.31
N ASN A 22 6.72 17.29 0.34
CA ASN A 22 5.32 17.37 0.74
C ASN A 22 4.82 18.81 0.66
N LEU A 23 3.51 18.97 0.50
CA LEU A 23 2.84 20.25 0.33
C LEU A 23 2.87 21.15 1.56
N TYR A 24 3.27 20.62 2.73
CA TYR A 24 3.41 21.41 3.96
C TYR A 24 4.75 22.14 4.05
N GLY A 25 5.72 21.82 3.18
CA GLY A 25 7.10 22.28 3.36
C GLY A 25 7.82 21.63 4.56
N GLU A 26 7.24 20.57 5.14
CA GLU A 26 7.73 19.94 6.36
C GLU A 26 9.02 19.17 6.08
N ARG A 27 10.03 19.37 6.93
CA ARG A 27 11.38 18.80 6.79
C ARG A 27 11.73 17.85 7.92
N ASP A 28 10.92 17.82 8.98
CA ASP A 28 11.02 16.84 10.04
C ASP A 28 10.16 15.61 9.73
N GLY A 29 10.77 14.42 9.75
CA GLY A 29 10.10 13.18 9.38
C GLY A 29 8.98 12.79 10.35
N ALA A 30 9.14 13.06 11.64
CA ALA A 30 8.14 12.73 12.65
C ALA A 30 6.92 13.67 12.54
N ALA A 31 7.15 14.96 12.33
CA ALA A 31 6.12 15.96 12.09
C ALA A 31 5.35 15.65 10.81
N LEU A 32 6.05 15.29 9.72
CA LEU A 32 5.39 14.88 8.47
C LEU A 32 4.50 13.65 8.69
N ALA A 33 5.00 12.62 9.40
CA ALA A 33 4.23 11.41 9.67
C ALA A 33 2.94 11.71 10.45
N GLN A 34 2.98 12.61 11.43
CA GLN A 34 1.79 13.00 12.20
C GLN A 34 0.78 13.79 11.35
N ARG A 35 1.27 14.75 10.56
CA ARG A 35 0.42 15.55 9.65
C ARG A 35 -0.24 14.68 8.59
N GLU A 36 0.54 13.82 7.93
CA GLU A 36 0.03 12.87 6.93
C GLU A 36 -1.01 11.93 7.55
N TYR A 37 -0.77 11.38 8.73
CA TYR A 37 -1.72 10.50 9.41
C TYR A 37 -3.04 11.23 9.72
N SER A 38 -2.97 12.45 10.25
CA SER A 38 -4.16 13.26 10.52
C SER A 38 -4.94 13.56 9.24
N GLU A 39 -4.25 13.97 8.18
CA GLU A 39 -4.87 14.36 6.92
C GLU A 39 -5.50 13.16 6.20
N THR A 40 -4.75 12.06 6.05
CA THR A 40 -5.24 10.85 5.38
C THR A 40 -6.46 10.25 6.09
N ASN A 41 -6.52 10.28 7.43
CA ASN A 41 -7.70 9.85 8.17
C ASN A 41 -8.93 10.73 7.90
N LYS A 42 -8.76 12.05 7.80
CA LYS A 42 -9.86 12.97 7.44
C LYS A 42 -10.36 12.67 6.03
N GLN A 43 -9.46 12.46 5.08
CA GLN A 43 -9.84 12.18 3.69
C GLN A 43 -10.51 10.81 3.54
N GLN A 44 -10.02 9.79 4.25
CA GLN A 44 -10.67 8.48 4.30
C GLN A 44 -12.09 8.58 4.86
N ALA A 45 -12.29 9.31 5.96
CA ALA A 45 -13.62 9.51 6.52
C ALA A 45 -14.60 10.17 5.53
N LYS A 46 -14.12 11.11 4.68
CA LYS A 46 -14.95 11.70 3.62
C LYS A 46 -15.38 10.66 2.57
N ILE A 47 -14.49 9.75 2.19
CA ILE A 47 -14.82 8.66 1.25
C ILE A 47 -15.87 7.73 1.87
N GLU A 48 -15.65 7.30 3.11
CA GLU A 48 -16.54 6.38 3.83
C GLU A 48 -17.93 6.98 4.10
N LEU A 49 -18.00 8.28 4.39
CA LEU A 49 -19.27 9.00 4.57
C LEU A 49 -19.95 9.37 3.24
N GLY A 50 -19.35 9.05 2.10
CA GLY A 50 -19.86 9.41 0.77
C GLY A 50 -19.79 10.90 0.45
N LEU A 51 -19.04 11.69 1.22
CA LEU A 51 -18.84 13.12 0.99
C LEU A 51 -17.91 13.38 -0.20
N THR A 52 -17.03 12.42 -0.51
CA THR A 52 -16.27 12.40 -1.75
C THR A 52 -16.59 11.11 -2.52
N PRO A 53 -17.47 11.15 -3.52
CA PRO A 53 -17.75 9.98 -4.33
C PRO A 53 -16.52 9.63 -5.19
N ILE A 54 -16.07 8.39 -5.09
CA ILE A 54 -15.07 7.81 -5.98
C ILE A 54 -15.79 6.74 -6.82
N PRO A 55 -15.77 6.83 -8.17
CA PRO A 55 -16.34 5.82 -9.03
C PRO A 55 -15.72 4.44 -8.79
N ARG A 56 -16.55 3.41 -8.66
CA ARG A 56 -16.11 2.04 -8.36
C ARG A 56 -15.82 1.29 -9.66
N THR A 57 -14.82 1.74 -10.41
CA THR A 57 -14.41 1.13 -11.67
C THR A 57 -13.57 -0.14 -11.47
N TYR A 58 -13.07 -0.35 -10.25
CA TYR A 58 -12.28 -1.52 -9.84
C TYR A 58 -11.03 -1.78 -10.70
N ASP A 59 -10.47 -0.71 -11.26
CA ASP A 59 -9.30 -0.72 -12.12
C ASP A 59 -8.19 0.21 -11.61
N ALA A 60 -7.18 0.43 -12.44
CA ALA A 60 -6.09 1.36 -12.21
C ALA A 60 -6.57 2.78 -11.83
N GLU A 61 -7.56 3.31 -12.54
CA GLU A 61 -8.08 4.66 -12.26
C GLU A 61 -8.76 4.73 -10.90
N HIS A 62 -9.42 3.65 -10.48
CA HIS A 62 -9.98 3.56 -9.13
C HIS A 62 -8.89 3.69 -8.05
N MET A 63 -7.80 2.92 -8.18
CA MET A 63 -6.66 2.96 -7.27
C MET A 63 -6.02 4.35 -7.22
N ARG A 64 -5.82 4.98 -8.40
CA ARG A 64 -5.26 6.33 -8.52
C ARG A 64 -6.18 7.37 -7.88
N ALA A 65 -7.49 7.26 -8.07
CA ALA A 65 -8.47 8.18 -7.49
C ALA A 65 -8.49 8.08 -5.96
N ILE A 66 -8.45 6.86 -5.40
CA ILE A 66 -8.33 6.65 -3.95
C ILE A 66 -7.05 7.29 -3.43
N HIS A 67 -5.90 7.00 -4.05
CA HIS A 67 -4.63 7.56 -3.63
C HIS A 67 -4.62 9.08 -3.69
N ARG A 68 -5.13 9.67 -4.78
CA ARG A 68 -5.26 11.11 -4.94
C ARG A 68 -6.11 11.72 -3.84
N GLN A 69 -7.24 11.09 -3.51
CA GLN A 69 -8.11 11.60 -2.45
C GLN A 69 -7.46 11.52 -1.08
N LEU A 70 -6.76 10.42 -0.76
CA LEU A 70 -6.11 10.24 0.53
C LEU A 70 -4.91 11.17 0.72
N PHE A 71 -4.08 11.35 -0.31
CA PHE A 71 -2.76 11.96 -0.21
C PHE A 71 -2.62 13.29 -0.97
N GLY A 72 -3.64 13.75 -1.69
CA GLY A 72 -3.57 14.96 -2.52
C GLY A 72 -3.31 16.25 -1.77
N ASN A 73 -3.57 16.26 -0.46
CA ASN A 73 -3.23 17.38 0.43
C ASN A 73 -1.86 17.23 1.10
N VAL A 74 -1.15 16.13 0.84
CA VAL A 74 0.16 15.80 1.43
C VAL A 74 1.25 15.82 0.35
N TYR A 75 1.00 15.17 -0.79
CA TYR A 75 2.01 14.92 -1.82
C TYR A 75 1.57 15.41 -3.19
N GLU A 76 2.46 16.11 -3.89
CA GLU A 76 2.24 16.59 -5.26
C GLU A 76 2.04 15.45 -6.27
N TRP A 77 2.63 14.28 -6.01
CA TRP A 77 2.52 13.08 -6.86
C TRP A 77 1.30 12.21 -6.52
N ALA A 78 0.36 12.66 -5.68
CA ALA A 78 -0.76 11.84 -5.26
C ALA A 78 -1.65 11.42 -6.45
N GLY A 79 -1.77 10.10 -6.65
CA GLY A 79 -2.52 9.51 -7.74
C GLY A 79 -1.67 9.21 -8.97
N GLU A 80 -0.38 9.55 -8.96
CA GLU A 80 0.57 9.22 -10.02
C GLU A 80 1.40 8.00 -9.65
N TYR A 81 1.64 7.12 -10.62
CA TYR A 81 2.49 5.97 -10.40
C TYR A 81 3.92 6.37 -10.07
N ARG A 82 4.57 5.56 -9.24
CA ARG A 82 6.00 5.69 -9.01
C ARG A 82 6.75 5.46 -10.30
N THR A 83 7.86 6.16 -10.43
CA THR A 83 8.78 6.11 -11.57
C THR A 83 10.06 5.32 -11.27
N VAL A 84 10.21 4.88 -10.02
CA VAL A 84 11.41 4.20 -9.52
C VAL A 84 11.06 2.87 -8.86
N GLY A 85 11.99 1.92 -8.96
CA GLY A 85 11.90 0.64 -8.24
C GLY A 85 11.90 0.88 -6.73
N ILE A 86 11.13 0.06 -6.00
CA ILE A 86 11.06 0.09 -4.54
C ILE A 86 11.16 -1.36 -4.05
N ARG A 87 11.91 -1.54 -2.97
CA ARG A 87 11.90 -2.79 -2.20
C ARG A 87 11.57 -2.50 -0.74
N LYS A 88 11.04 -3.51 -0.05
CA LYS A 88 10.83 -3.49 1.38
C LYS A 88 11.40 -4.78 1.96
N ASN A 89 12.36 -4.66 2.89
CA ASN A 89 13.12 -5.79 3.42
C ASN A 89 13.76 -6.61 2.28
N LEU A 90 13.44 -7.90 2.20
CA LEU A 90 13.94 -8.82 1.18
C LEU A 90 13.03 -8.89 -0.06
N SER A 91 11.87 -8.24 -0.05
CA SER A 91 10.88 -8.30 -1.13
C SER A 91 11.02 -7.10 -2.06
N GLU A 92 11.21 -7.38 -3.34
CA GLU A 92 11.17 -6.39 -4.41
C GLU A 92 9.76 -6.35 -5.02
N PHE A 93 9.21 -5.15 -5.15
CA PHE A 93 7.93 -4.95 -5.85
C PHE A 93 8.17 -4.90 -7.36
N SER A 94 7.09 -4.88 -8.14
CA SER A 94 7.18 -4.84 -9.61
C SER A 94 8.09 -3.70 -10.13
N SER A 95 8.61 -3.85 -11.35
CA SER A 95 9.23 -2.69 -12.00
C SER A 95 8.17 -1.59 -12.21
N PRO A 96 8.51 -0.30 -12.19
CA PRO A 96 7.57 0.77 -12.50
C PRO A 96 6.78 0.56 -13.81
N ALA A 97 7.43 -0.04 -14.82
CA ALA A 97 6.82 -0.30 -16.11
C ALA A 97 5.76 -1.42 -16.07
N ASP A 98 5.86 -2.35 -15.10
CA ASP A 98 4.92 -3.47 -14.95
C ASP A 98 3.71 -3.13 -14.08
N VAL A 99 3.73 -1.99 -13.38
CA VAL A 99 2.64 -1.53 -12.51
C VAL A 99 1.27 -1.57 -13.22
N PRO A 100 1.11 -1.03 -14.46
CA PRO A 100 -0.18 -1.06 -15.14
C PRO A 100 -0.66 -2.50 -15.39
N ARG A 101 0.24 -3.40 -15.79
CA ARG A 101 -0.09 -4.80 -16.10
C ARG A 101 -0.63 -5.53 -14.86
N TYR A 102 0.01 -5.37 -13.70
CA TYR A 102 -0.47 -5.98 -12.46
C TYR A 102 -1.85 -5.45 -12.05
N LEU A 103 -2.10 -4.14 -12.23
CA LEU A 103 -3.40 -3.54 -11.91
C LEU A 103 -4.50 -3.96 -12.91
N ASP A 104 -4.17 -4.13 -14.19
CA ASP A 104 -5.09 -4.67 -15.19
C ASP A 104 -5.47 -6.12 -14.90
N ASP A 105 -4.51 -6.92 -14.45
CA ASP A 105 -4.74 -8.31 -14.03
C ASP A 105 -5.63 -8.36 -12.76
N ALA A 106 -5.35 -7.52 -11.76
CA ALA A 106 -6.22 -7.38 -10.59
C ALA A 106 -7.65 -6.97 -10.98
N ALA A 107 -7.79 -6.02 -11.90
CA ALA A 107 -9.09 -5.58 -12.39
C ALA A 107 -9.84 -6.70 -13.15
N ARG A 108 -9.12 -7.52 -13.93
CA ARG A 108 -9.69 -8.70 -14.59
C ARG A 108 -10.17 -9.74 -13.58
N LEU A 109 -9.40 -9.97 -12.52
CA LEU A 109 -9.78 -10.87 -11.41
C LEU A 109 -11.05 -10.38 -10.70
N VAL A 110 -11.18 -9.07 -10.47
CA VAL A 110 -12.40 -8.49 -9.88
C VAL A 110 -13.59 -8.66 -10.82
N ARG A 111 -13.47 -8.26 -12.09
CA ARG A 111 -14.58 -8.32 -13.06
C ARG A 111 -15.01 -9.75 -13.42
N GLY A 112 -14.09 -10.71 -13.36
CA GLY A 112 -14.36 -12.11 -13.71
C GLY A 112 -14.99 -12.95 -12.59
N ALA A 113 -15.23 -12.40 -11.39
CA ALA A 113 -15.73 -13.15 -10.24
C ALA A 113 -17.23 -12.92 -9.96
N GLN A 114 -17.90 -13.97 -9.46
CA GLN A 114 -19.29 -13.93 -8.99
C GLN A 114 -19.36 -13.59 -7.49
N TRP A 115 -18.92 -12.39 -7.13
CA TRP A 115 -18.76 -11.97 -5.73
C TRP A 115 -20.03 -12.11 -4.88
N SER A 116 -21.20 -11.85 -5.46
CA SER A 116 -22.49 -11.83 -4.75
C SER A 116 -22.95 -13.21 -4.26
N THR A 117 -22.43 -14.29 -4.86
CA THR A 117 -22.81 -15.68 -4.52
C THR A 117 -21.70 -16.44 -3.82
N MET A 118 -20.55 -15.80 -3.56
CA MET A 118 -19.44 -16.46 -2.88
C MET A 118 -19.79 -16.76 -1.43
N ASN A 119 -19.39 -17.93 -0.95
CA ASN A 119 -19.28 -18.19 0.47
C ASN A 119 -18.01 -17.54 1.06
N ARG A 120 -17.87 -17.61 2.38
CA ARG A 120 -16.76 -16.97 3.12
C ARG A 120 -15.37 -17.40 2.61
N ASP A 121 -15.18 -18.69 2.35
CA ASP A 121 -13.88 -19.23 1.95
C ASP A 121 -13.55 -18.83 0.50
N GLN A 122 -14.54 -18.84 -0.39
CA GLN A 122 -14.40 -18.33 -1.77
C GLN A 122 -14.09 -16.83 -1.79
N PHE A 123 -14.80 -16.03 -0.99
CA PHE A 123 -14.56 -14.59 -0.86
C PHE A 123 -13.15 -14.30 -0.34
N ALA A 124 -12.71 -15.03 0.70
CA ALA A 124 -11.37 -14.88 1.26
C ALA A 124 -10.28 -15.24 0.24
N ALA A 125 -10.43 -16.37 -0.46
CA ALA A 125 -9.49 -16.80 -1.49
C ALA A 125 -9.43 -15.79 -2.65
N LYS A 126 -10.57 -15.31 -3.14
CA LYS A 126 -10.60 -14.33 -4.24
C LYS A 126 -10.04 -12.97 -3.83
N SER A 127 -10.32 -12.53 -2.62
CA SER A 127 -9.77 -11.27 -2.08
C SER A 127 -8.26 -11.35 -1.92
N ALA A 128 -7.74 -12.49 -1.45
CA ALA A 128 -6.31 -12.76 -1.37
C ALA A 128 -5.63 -12.73 -2.74
N GLU A 129 -6.25 -13.35 -3.74
CA GLU A 129 -5.78 -13.33 -5.13
C GLU A 129 -5.70 -11.90 -5.69
N VAL A 130 -6.78 -11.13 -5.61
CA VAL A 130 -6.80 -9.73 -6.08
C VAL A 130 -5.75 -8.90 -5.35
N PHE A 131 -5.67 -9.03 -4.02
CA PHE A 131 -4.75 -8.23 -3.22
C PHE A 131 -3.28 -8.58 -3.47
N ALA A 132 -2.94 -9.84 -3.78
CA ALA A 132 -1.57 -10.22 -4.12
C ALA A 132 -1.05 -9.46 -5.35
N TYR A 133 -1.88 -9.29 -6.39
CA TYR A 133 -1.56 -8.46 -7.56
C TYR A 133 -1.44 -6.97 -7.20
N VAL A 134 -2.38 -6.44 -6.41
CA VAL A 134 -2.32 -5.03 -5.96
C VAL A 134 -1.06 -4.76 -5.13
N ASN A 135 -0.70 -5.69 -4.24
CA ASN A 135 0.47 -5.58 -3.37
C ASN A 135 1.77 -5.66 -4.18
N GLN A 136 1.85 -6.57 -5.16
CA GLN A 136 3.01 -6.70 -6.04
C GLN A 136 3.17 -5.50 -6.99
N ALA A 137 2.06 -4.93 -7.49
CA ALA A 137 2.09 -3.69 -8.25
C ALA A 137 2.78 -2.58 -7.44
N HIS A 138 2.38 -2.41 -6.18
CA HIS A 138 2.90 -1.36 -5.29
C HIS A 138 2.98 0.00 -6.00
N PRO A 139 1.87 0.49 -6.58
CA PRO A 139 1.86 1.48 -7.66
C PRO A 139 2.42 2.86 -7.31
N PHE A 140 2.41 3.27 -6.04
CA PHE A 140 2.73 4.63 -5.61
C PHE A 140 4.06 4.69 -4.86
N ARG A 141 4.60 5.90 -4.68
CA ARG A 141 5.86 6.09 -3.93
C ARG A 141 5.69 5.78 -2.43
N GLU A 142 4.57 6.19 -1.86
CA GLU A 142 4.14 5.98 -0.48
C GLU A 142 2.61 5.90 -0.50
N GLY A 143 1.97 5.31 0.52
CA GLY A 143 0.51 5.24 0.62
C GLY A 143 -0.13 3.97 0.05
N ASN A 144 0.68 3.02 -0.44
CA ASN A 144 0.22 1.77 -1.07
C ASN A 144 -0.68 0.94 -0.15
N GLY A 145 -0.27 0.74 1.11
CA GLY A 145 -1.04 -0.08 2.06
C GLY A 145 -2.43 0.50 2.37
N ARG A 146 -2.52 1.82 2.62
CA ARG A 146 -3.80 2.51 2.89
C ARG A 146 -4.71 2.50 1.66
N THR A 147 -4.14 2.78 0.49
CA THR A 147 -4.87 2.77 -0.78
C THR A 147 -5.39 1.38 -1.13
N GLY A 148 -4.54 0.35 -1.05
CA GLY A 148 -4.91 -1.02 -1.37
C GLY A 148 -5.95 -1.60 -0.41
N LYS A 149 -5.86 -1.28 0.89
CA LYS A 149 -6.89 -1.68 1.88
C LYS A 149 -8.24 -1.05 1.58
N LEU A 150 -8.27 0.25 1.29
CA LEU A 150 -9.51 0.94 0.94
C LEU A 150 -10.08 0.42 -0.38
N PHE A 151 -9.25 0.21 -1.41
CA PHE A 151 -9.68 -0.45 -2.64
C PHE A 151 -10.32 -1.82 -2.38
N MET A 152 -9.71 -2.66 -1.54
CA MET A 152 -10.28 -3.97 -1.21
C MET A 152 -11.58 -3.87 -0.40
N GLN A 153 -11.73 -2.87 0.48
CA GLN A 153 -13.02 -2.60 1.14
C GLN A 153 -14.10 -2.29 0.10
N GLN A 154 -13.77 -1.50 -0.91
CA GLN A 154 -14.70 -1.14 -1.97
C GLN A 154 -15.00 -2.32 -2.91
N VAL A 155 -14.01 -3.18 -3.21
CA VAL A 155 -14.23 -4.46 -3.92
C VAL A 155 -15.19 -5.36 -3.14
N SER A 156 -15.05 -5.41 -1.80
CA SER A 156 -15.94 -6.24 -0.96
C SER A 156 -17.40 -5.82 -1.01
N GLU A 157 -17.73 -4.62 -1.49
CA GLU A 157 -19.12 -4.17 -1.69
C GLU A 157 -19.87 -5.02 -2.73
N LEU A 158 -19.15 -5.74 -3.59
CA LEU A 158 -19.73 -6.67 -4.57
C LEU A 158 -20.21 -7.99 -3.92
N SER A 159 -19.94 -8.22 -2.63
CA SER A 159 -20.19 -9.48 -1.93
C SER A 159 -21.08 -9.30 -0.69
N PRO A 160 -21.65 -10.38 -0.14
CA PRO A 160 -22.37 -10.35 1.14
C PRO A 160 -21.43 -10.18 2.35
N TYR A 161 -20.15 -9.94 2.13
CA TYR A 161 -19.15 -9.76 3.17
C TYR A 161 -18.54 -8.36 3.13
N ARG A 162 -17.88 -7.98 4.22
CA ARG A 162 -16.97 -6.84 4.29
C ARG A 162 -15.64 -7.29 4.87
N ILE A 163 -14.60 -6.49 4.65
CA ILE A 163 -13.27 -6.71 5.22
C ILE A 163 -13.11 -5.82 6.44
N ASP A 164 -12.86 -6.42 7.60
CA ASP A 164 -12.59 -5.74 8.86
C ASP A 164 -11.09 -5.83 9.22
N TYR A 165 -10.39 -4.71 9.08
CA TYR A 165 -8.97 -4.62 9.39
C TYR A 165 -8.67 -4.42 10.88
N SER A 166 -9.69 -4.34 11.75
CA SER A 166 -9.48 -4.21 13.19
C SER A 166 -8.86 -5.49 13.75
N PRO A 167 -7.68 -5.43 14.40
CA PRO A 167 -7.11 -6.60 15.08
C PRO A 167 -8.01 -7.13 16.19
N ALA A 168 -8.82 -6.26 16.81
CA ALA A 168 -9.78 -6.66 17.85
C ALA A 168 -10.93 -7.52 17.30
N VAL A 169 -11.23 -7.43 16.00
CA VAL A 169 -12.27 -8.23 15.34
C VAL A 169 -11.67 -9.46 14.67
N SER A 170 -10.59 -9.26 13.91
CA SER A 170 -10.01 -10.30 13.05
C SER A 170 -8.94 -11.15 13.73
N GLY A 171 -8.33 -10.67 14.82
CA GLY A 171 -7.10 -11.24 15.39
C GLY A 171 -5.86 -11.04 14.50
N VAL A 172 -5.98 -10.39 13.33
CA VAL A 172 -4.87 -10.12 12.43
C VAL A 172 -4.12 -8.88 12.90
N THR A 173 -2.94 -9.09 13.48
CA THR A 173 -2.06 -7.99 13.89
C THR A 173 -1.33 -7.38 12.68
N PRO A 174 -0.74 -6.18 12.83
CA PRO A 174 0.11 -5.61 11.79
C PRO A 174 1.26 -6.53 11.37
N GLU A 175 1.82 -7.31 12.29
CA GLU A 175 2.92 -8.26 12.03
C GLU A 175 2.44 -9.40 11.14
N ILE A 176 1.29 -10.01 11.46
CA ILE A 176 0.68 -11.08 10.65
C ILE A 176 0.37 -10.56 9.24
N TRP A 177 -0.24 -9.37 9.15
CA TRP A 177 -0.55 -8.74 7.86
C TRP A 177 0.72 -8.50 7.03
N ASN A 178 1.76 -7.95 7.64
CA ASN A 178 3.02 -7.64 6.97
C ASN A 178 3.74 -8.91 6.51
N GLN A 179 3.76 -9.97 7.33
CA GLN A 179 4.37 -11.24 6.98
C GLN A 179 3.63 -11.92 5.83
N ALA A 180 2.31 -12.00 5.88
CA ALA A 180 1.51 -12.58 4.80
C ALA A 180 1.66 -11.79 3.49
N SER A 181 1.62 -10.46 3.57
CA SER A 181 1.83 -9.59 2.40
C SER A 181 3.24 -9.78 1.80
N MET A 182 4.27 -9.91 2.63
CA MET A 182 5.64 -10.18 2.17
C MET A 182 5.75 -11.52 1.43
N LEU A 183 5.09 -12.56 1.96
CA LEU A 183 5.08 -13.91 1.38
C LEU A 183 4.17 -14.04 0.14
N SER A 184 3.42 -13.00 -0.22
CA SER A 184 2.59 -12.99 -1.43
C SER A 184 3.32 -12.50 -2.68
N GLY A 185 4.59 -12.09 -2.54
CA GLY A 185 5.43 -11.74 -3.68
C GLY A 185 5.73 -12.97 -4.56
N PRO A 186 5.87 -12.79 -5.88
CA PRO A 186 6.15 -13.89 -6.79
C PRO A 186 7.52 -14.52 -6.49
N ASP A 187 7.63 -15.82 -6.77
CA ASP A 187 8.92 -16.50 -6.76
C ASP A 187 9.90 -15.82 -7.73
N ARG A 188 11.20 -15.93 -7.45
CA ARG A 188 12.23 -15.28 -8.26
C ARG A 188 12.11 -15.70 -9.74
N GLY A 189 11.91 -14.71 -10.60
CA GLY A 189 11.75 -14.91 -12.05
C GLY A 189 10.34 -15.32 -12.49
N ARG A 190 9.36 -15.34 -11.59
CA ARG A 190 7.94 -15.52 -11.89
C ARG A 190 7.21 -14.18 -11.91
N TYR A 191 6.10 -14.15 -12.64
CA TYR A 191 5.24 -12.98 -12.72
C TYR A 191 4.10 -13.06 -11.70
N GLU A 192 3.48 -14.24 -11.59
CA GLU A 192 2.26 -14.46 -10.83
C GLU A 192 2.50 -14.43 -9.30
N PRO A 193 1.83 -13.52 -8.56
CA PRO A 193 1.93 -13.49 -7.10
C PRO A 193 1.13 -14.64 -6.47
N PRO A 194 1.73 -15.49 -5.60
CA PRO A 194 1.01 -16.56 -4.92
C PRO A 194 0.13 -16.00 -3.78
N PRO A 195 -1.19 -16.28 -3.76
CA PRO A 195 -2.08 -15.72 -2.74
C PRO A 195 -2.13 -16.53 -1.43
N ALA A 196 -1.49 -17.71 -1.38
CA ALA A 196 -1.70 -18.71 -0.34
C ALA A 196 -1.47 -18.18 1.10
N SER A 197 -0.45 -17.34 1.29
CA SER A 197 -0.14 -16.70 2.57
C SER A 197 -1.22 -15.71 3.04
N LEU A 198 -1.94 -15.09 2.10
CA LEU A 198 -2.98 -14.09 2.35
C LEU A 198 -4.35 -14.71 2.62
N VAL A 199 -4.64 -15.92 2.10
CA VAL A 199 -5.95 -16.58 2.27
C VAL A 199 -6.41 -16.67 3.74
N PRO A 200 -5.62 -17.20 4.70
CA PRO A 200 -6.06 -17.27 6.09
C PRO A 200 -6.26 -15.89 6.72
N VAL A 201 -5.48 -14.89 6.28
CA VAL A 201 -5.59 -13.50 6.74
C VAL A 201 -6.89 -12.87 6.27
N PHE A 202 -7.22 -12.97 4.97
CA PHE A 202 -8.50 -12.49 4.45
C PHE A 202 -9.68 -13.24 5.07
N ARG A 203 -9.56 -14.55 5.29
CA ARG A 203 -10.60 -15.34 5.96
C ARG A 203 -10.88 -14.79 7.36
N ALA A 204 -9.85 -14.51 8.14
CA ALA A 204 -9.97 -13.96 9.49
C ALA A 204 -10.60 -12.56 9.50
N MET A 205 -10.26 -11.70 8.54
CA MET A 205 -10.84 -10.35 8.40
C MET A 205 -12.25 -10.34 7.76
N THR A 206 -12.69 -11.46 7.20
CA THR A 206 -14.00 -11.55 6.54
C THR A 206 -15.11 -11.63 7.57
N VAL A 207 -16.02 -10.66 7.52
CA VAL A 207 -17.22 -10.59 8.35
C VAL A 207 -18.45 -10.36 7.48
N GLU A 208 -19.60 -10.86 7.91
CA GLU A 208 -20.86 -10.68 7.17
C GLU A 208 -21.24 -9.20 7.08
N ARG A 209 -21.76 -8.82 5.91
CA ARG A 209 -22.31 -7.49 5.69
C ARG A 209 -23.70 -7.44 6.30
N PRO A 210 -23.98 -6.52 7.24
CA PRO A 210 -25.34 -6.33 7.73
C PRO A 210 -26.28 -6.00 6.56
N PRO A 211 -27.53 -6.46 6.58
CA PRO A 211 -28.52 -6.02 5.61
C PRO A 211 -28.60 -4.49 5.64
N ALA A 212 -28.76 -3.88 4.46
CA ALA A 212 -28.96 -2.44 4.37
C ALA A 212 -30.15 -2.05 5.26
N PRO A 213 -30.07 -0.94 6.01
CA PRO A 213 -31.24 -0.45 6.74
C PRO A 213 -32.39 -0.30 5.73
N GLN A 214 -33.50 -0.99 5.98
CA GLN A 214 -34.73 -0.71 5.25
C GLN A 214 -35.04 0.77 5.44
N ALA A 215 -35.39 1.47 4.35
CA ALA A 215 -35.74 2.89 4.40
C ALA A 215 -36.90 3.09 5.38
N SER A 216 -36.59 3.46 6.62
CA SER A 216 -37.58 3.87 7.60
C SER A 216 -37.99 5.32 7.31
N THR A 217 -39.29 5.52 7.44
CA THR A 217 -40.13 6.72 7.27
C THR A 217 -39.39 8.07 7.43
N PRO A 218 -39.61 9.05 6.53
CA PRO A 218 -38.98 10.36 6.64
C PRO A 218 -39.45 11.07 7.93
N GLY A 219 -38.54 11.27 8.88
CA GLY A 219 -38.88 12.01 10.11
C GLY A 219 -37.92 11.89 11.30
N ALA A 220 -36.94 10.99 11.27
CA ALA A 220 -36.01 10.84 12.39
C ALA A 220 -34.58 10.61 11.91
N SER A 221 -33.89 11.65 11.44
CA SER A 221 -32.49 11.47 11.01
C SER A 221 -31.65 12.72 11.16
N THR A 222 -31.18 12.98 12.37
CA THR A 222 -29.93 13.74 12.55
C THR A 222 -29.08 13.25 13.72
N GLU A 223 -29.61 12.50 14.68
CA GLU A 223 -28.85 12.14 15.89
C GLU A 223 -28.22 10.73 15.89
N LEU A 224 -28.72 9.78 15.09
CA LEU A 224 -28.21 8.40 15.06
C LEU A 224 -27.03 8.14 14.11
N ARG A 225 -26.56 9.14 13.36
CA ARG A 225 -25.41 8.99 12.45
C ARG A 225 -24.04 9.27 13.10
N ARG A 226 -24.01 9.67 14.37
CA ARG A 226 -22.77 10.04 15.07
C ARG A 226 -22.04 8.88 15.73
N ASP A 227 -22.69 7.74 15.91
CA ASP A 227 -22.10 6.65 16.67
C ASP A 227 -21.74 5.48 15.77
N ARG A 228 -20.45 5.15 15.75
CA ARG A 228 -19.80 4.05 15.01
C ARG A 228 -19.61 4.32 13.51
N SER A 229 -18.54 5.05 13.17
CA SER A 229 -17.73 4.59 12.03
C SER A 229 -16.93 3.38 12.53
N PRO A 230 -17.27 2.14 12.14
CA PRO A 230 -16.48 0.95 12.50
C PRO A 230 -15.08 0.95 11.87
N TYR A 231 -14.74 1.96 11.08
CA TYR A 231 -13.51 2.06 10.31
C TYR A 231 -12.38 2.81 11.04
N ARG A 232 -12.51 3.07 12.34
CA ARG A 232 -11.43 3.53 13.24
C ARG A 232 -10.35 2.45 13.47
N ALA A 233 -10.06 1.63 12.47
CA ALA A 233 -8.89 0.75 12.49
C ALA A 233 -7.67 1.65 12.66
N SER A 234 -6.95 1.46 13.77
CA SER A 234 -5.61 2.01 13.96
C SER A 234 -4.76 1.50 12.80
N PHE A 235 -4.65 2.31 11.74
CA PHE A 235 -3.76 1.99 10.65
C PHE A 235 -2.34 2.08 11.19
N PRO A 236 -1.53 1.01 11.10
CA PRO A 236 -0.13 1.13 11.41
C PRO A 236 0.45 2.30 10.59
N ARG A 237 1.37 3.05 11.20
CA ARG A 237 2.18 4.04 10.48
C ARG A 237 2.72 3.40 9.20
N SER A 238 2.88 4.20 8.14
CA SER A 238 3.62 3.74 6.97
C SER A 238 4.90 3.03 7.43
N ALA A 239 5.23 1.93 6.75
CA ALA A 239 6.56 1.40 6.84
C ALA A 239 7.48 2.35 6.08
N THR A 240 8.05 3.31 6.81
CA THR A 240 9.09 4.25 6.37
C THR A 240 10.42 3.55 5.96
N GLU A 241 10.36 2.27 5.59
CA GLU A 241 11.45 1.32 5.34
C GLU A 241 11.66 1.03 3.85
N ALA A 242 10.93 1.71 2.95
CA ALA A 242 11.10 1.57 1.52
C ALA A 242 12.50 2.05 1.09
N THR A 243 13.35 1.14 0.63
CA THR A 243 14.72 1.44 0.20
C THR A 243 14.90 1.32 -1.31
N LYS A 244 15.92 2.00 -1.83
CA LYS A 244 16.32 1.90 -3.24
C LYS A 244 16.83 0.47 -3.53
N PRO A 245 16.49 -0.14 -4.68
CA PRO A 245 17.15 -1.36 -5.14
C PRO A 245 18.66 -1.13 -5.25
N GLY A 246 19.45 -2.00 -4.63
CA GLY A 246 20.92 -1.89 -4.68
C GLY A 246 21.45 -2.30 -6.04
N ASN A 247 22.39 -1.54 -6.61
CA ASN A 247 23.25 -2.07 -7.68
C ASN A 247 24.03 -3.24 -7.09
N THR A 248 23.77 -4.47 -7.55
CA THR A 248 24.68 -5.60 -7.32
C THR A 248 25.95 -5.38 -8.13
N ALA A 249 26.82 -4.49 -7.66
CA ALA A 249 28.25 -4.61 -7.92
C ALA A 249 28.82 -5.38 -6.72
N GLY A 250 29.31 -6.60 -6.98
CA GLY A 250 29.95 -7.42 -5.96
C GLY A 250 31.11 -6.68 -5.28
N PRO A 251 31.49 -7.06 -4.05
CA PRO A 251 32.54 -6.37 -3.34
C PRO A 251 33.87 -6.61 -4.05
N THR A 252 34.33 -5.64 -4.85
CA THR A 252 35.74 -5.59 -5.24
C THR A 252 36.53 -5.12 -4.04
N ASN A 253 36.91 -6.09 -3.20
CA ASN A 253 37.84 -5.89 -2.12
C ASN A 253 39.22 -5.57 -2.73
N ARG A 254 39.61 -4.30 -2.79
CA ARG A 254 40.98 -3.89 -3.10
C ARG A 254 41.41 -2.78 -2.16
N ALA A 255 42.12 -3.18 -1.11
CA ALA A 255 42.83 -2.28 -0.21
C ALA A 255 43.82 -1.40 -1.00
N PRO A 256 44.02 -0.13 -0.62
CA PRO A 256 45.06 0.70 -1.21
C PRO A 256 46.44 0.16 -0.81
N LYS A 257 47.26 -0.22 -1.79
CA LYS A 257 48.69 -0.46 -1.58
C LYS A 257 49.40 0.89 -1.41
N THR A 258 49.90 1.16 -0.22
CA THR A 258 50.83 2.27 0.04
C THR A 258 52.24 1.87 -0.46
N PRO A 259 52.96 2.72 -1.21
CA PRO A 259 54.32 2.41 -1.66
C PRO A 259 55.38 2.88 -0.64
N GLY A 260 56.24 1.94 -0.25
CA GLY A 260 57.69 2.15 -0.08
C GLY A 260 58.22 2.83 1.19
N ARG A 261 58.96 2.06 2.01
CA ARG A 261 60.30 2.45 2.51
C ARG A 261 61.03 1.23 3.07
N ARG A 262 62.18 0.88 2.46
CA ARG A 262 63.31 0.18 3.13
C ARG A 262 64.05 1.22 3.99
N PRO A 263 64.74 0.85 5.10
CA PRO A 263 66.08 0.22 5.08
C PRO A 263 66.24 -0.78 6.27
N ASP A 264 67.35 -1.42 6.64
CA ASP A 264 68.71 -1.65 6.15
C ASP A 264 69.19 -2.94 6.85
N VAL A 265 70.30 -3.50 6.39
CA VAL A 265 70.94 -4.71 6.93
C VAL A 265 72.11 -4.33 7.86
N GLY A 266 72.22 -5.00 9.01
CA GLY A 266 73.42 -5.10 9.86
C GLY A 266 73.09 -5.94 11.10
N ARG A 267 73.65 -7.15 11.31
CA ARG A 267 74.95 -7.47 11.97
C ARG A 267 75.10 -6.68 13.28
N ASP A 268 75.21 -7.27 14.47
CA ASP A 268 75.76 -8.56 14.91
C ASP A 268 74.88 -9.26 15.96
#